data_AF-A0A8H4R089-F1
#
_entry.id   AF-A0A8H4R089-F1
#
_cell.length_a   1.000
_cell.length_b   1.000
_cell.length_c   1.000
_cell.angle_alpha   90.00
_cell.angle_beta   90.00
_cell.angle_gamma   90.00
#
_symmetry.space_group_name_H-M   'P 1'
#
loop_
_entity.id
_entity.type
_entity.pdbx_description
1 polymer ?
#
loop_
_entity_poly.entity_id
_entity_poly.type
_entity_poly.pdbx_seq_one_letter_code
_entity_poly.pdbx_strand_id
1 'polypeptide(L)'
;MANISAIQKTFLAAPHFAVVGASKDTRKYGTKILKWYQQRSFDVTPVHPKEKELEGIQTVSAITELPSPKETSVSIITPPKITLGILEQAKNLSVPALWLQPGAEDEIVIKYIKENGLSDRVIYGGPCLLVEGDDIARSLL
;
A
#
# COMPACT_ATOMS: atom_id res chain seq x y z
N MET A 1 -7.01 -20.91 -10.22
CA MET A 1 -6.85 -19.45 -10.27
C MET A 1 -7.31 -18.91 -8.93
N ALA A 2 -6.51 -18.08 -8.26
CA ALA A 2 -6.97 -17.40 -7.05
C ALA A 2 -8.22 -16.57 -7.38
N ASN A 3 -9.20 -16.54 -6.47
CA ASN A 3 -10.40 -15.74 -6.67
C ASN A 3 -10.04 -14.26 -6.42
N ILE A 4 -9.63 -13.55 -7.47
CA ILE A 4 -9.22 -12.15 -7.40
C ILE A 4 -10.44 -11.28 -7.07
N SER A 5 -10.37 -10.56 -5.96
CA SER A 5 -11.45 -9.67 -5.51
C SER A 5 -11.51 -8.38 -6.33
N ALA A 6 -12.68 -7.73 -6.34
CA ALA A 6 -12.86 -6.44 -7.03
C ALA A 6 -11.91 -5.36 -6.49
N ILE A 7 -11.72 -5.32 -5.16
CA ILE A 7 -10.82 -4.38 -4.50
C ILE A 7 -9.35 -4.59 -4.90
N GLN A 8 -8.89 -5.83 -5.09
CA GLN A 8 -7.54 -6.12 -5.58
C GLN A 8 -7.33 -5.59 -7.00
N LYS A 9 -8.35 -5.73 -7.87
CA LYS A 9 -8.33 -5.14 -9.21
C LYS A 9 -8.29 -3.62 -9.16
N THR A 10 -9.16 -3.00 -8.36
CA THR A 10 -9.16 -1.55 -8.15
C THR A 10 -7.79 -1.05 -7.66
N PHE A 11 -7.17 -1.78 -6.74
CA PHE A 11 -5.88 -1.42 -6.19
C PHE A 11 -4.79 -1.37 -7.28
N LEU A 12 -4.62 -2.44 -8.07
CA LEU A 12 -3.59 -2.49 -9.12
C LEU A 12 -3.95 -1.77 -10.43
N ALA A 13 -5.19 -1.31 -10.58
CA ALA A 13 -5.60 -0.46 -11.70
C ALA A 13 -5.28 1.03 -11.48
N ALA A 14 -4.78 1.43 -10.30
CA ALA A 14 -4.39 2.81 -10.04
C ALA A 14 -3.19 3.23 -10.92
N PRO A 15 -3.13 4.50 -11.37
CA PRO A 15 -2.00 5.00 -12.15
C PRO A 15 -0.73 5.18 -11.30
N HIS A 16 -0.86 5.46 -10.00
CA HIS A 16 0.25 5.68 -9.10
C HIS A 16 0.17 4.75 -7.89
N PHE A 17 1.34 4.46 -7.31
CA PHE A 17 1.47 3.63 -6.12
C PHE A 17 2.34 4.31 -5.06
N ALA A 18 2.07 4.00 -3.80
CA ALA A 18 2.94 4.38 -2.70
C ALA A 18 3.25 3.18 -1.80
N VAL A 19 4.45 3.18 -1.23
CA VAL A 19 4.89 2.13 -0.28
C VAL A 19 5.26 2.78 1.04
N VAL A 20 4.47 2.50 2.07
CA VAL A 20 4.77 2.89 3.45
C VAL A 20 5.39 1.71 4.19
N GLY A 21 6.55 1.91 4.81
CA GLY A 21 7.28 0.86 5.55
C GLY A 21 8.49 0.27 4.82
N ALA A 22 8.86 0.81 3.65
CA ALA A 22 10.17 0.55 3.04
C ALA A 22 11.30 1.19 3.88
N SER A 23 12.50 0.61 3.83
CA SER A 23 13.69 1.18 4.47
C SER A 23 14.97 0.79 3.72
N LYS A 24 16.14 1.23 4.21
CA LYS A 24 17.45 0.81 3.65
C LYS A 24 17.75 -0.68 3.84
N ASP A 25 17.03 -1.38 4.72
CA ASP A 25 17.23 -2.81 4.91
C ASP A 25 16.46 -3.61 3.84
N THR A 26 17.18 -4.02 2.81
CA THR A 26 16.65 -4.74 1.64
C THR A 26 16.04 -6.10 1.96
N ARG A 27 16.30 -6.65 3.16
CA ARG A 27 15.74 -7.92 3.61
C ARG A 27 14.30 -7.77 4.10
N LYS A 28 13.88 -6.56 4.48
CA LYS A 28 12.54 -6.28 5.02
C LYS A 28 11.49 -6.27 3.91
N TYR A 29 10.27 -6.68 4.27
CA TYR A 29 9.16 -6.82 3.33
C TYR A 29 8.76 -5.50 2.66
N GLY A 30 8.81 -4.37 3.36
CA GLY A 30 8.53 -3.06 2.75
C GLY A 30 9.46 -2.76 1.57
N THR A 31 10.75 -3.04 1.71
CA THR A 31 11.73 -2.83 0.63
C THR A 31 11.60 -3.88 -0.48
N LYS A 32 11.24 -5.13 -0.15
CA LYS A 32 10.91 -6.15 -1.16
C LYS A 32 9.70 -5.75 -2.00
N ILE A 33 8.68 -5.16 -1.37
CA ILE A 33 7.49 -4.64 -2.07
C ILE A 33 7.82 -3.43 -2.92
N LEU A 34 8.65 -2.49 -2.44
CA LEU A 34 9.14 -1.39 -3.27
C LEU A 34 9.82 -1.91 -4.55
N LYS A 35 10.70 -2.91 -4.42
CA LYS A 35 11.35 -3.56 -5.57
C LYS A 35 10.37 -4.28 -6.49
N TRP A 36 9.32 -4.89 -5.94
CA TRP A 36 8.29 -5.55 -6.73
C TRP A 36 7.65 -4.57 -7.73
N TYR A 37 7.32 -3.36 -7.27
CA TYR A 37 6.80 -2.29 -8.14
C TYR A 37 7.83 -1.85 -9.19
N GLN A 38 9.07 -1.56 -8.76
CA GLN A 38 10.15 -1.12 -9.67
C GLN A 38 10.41 -2.12 -10.80
N GLN A 39 10.47 -3.41 -10.49
CA GLN A 39 10.74 -4.49 -11.45
C GLN A 39 9.64 -4.63 -12.51
N ARG A 40 8.44 -4.12 -12.22
CA ARG A 40 7.27 -4.13 -13.11
C ARG A 40 7.00 -2.76 -13.73
N SER A 41 7.89 -1.81 -13.50
CA SER A 41 7.78 -0.44 -14.02
C SER A 41 6.49 0.27 -13.60
N PHE A 42 5.94 -0.08 -12.43
CA PHE A 42 4.88 0.71 -11.82
C PHE A 42 5.45 2.03 -11.29
N ASP A 43 4.69 3.12 -11.44
CA ASP A 43 5.02 4.40 -10.84
C ASP A 43 4.81 4.33 -9.32
N VAL A 44 5.90 4.28 -8.56
CA VAL A 44 5.87 4.04 -7.11
C VAL A 44 6.67 5.09 -6.36
N THR A 45 6.05 5.67 -5.33
CA THR A 45 6.70 6.60 -4.41
C THR A 45 6.86 5.96 -3.01
N PRO A 46 8.09 5.78 -2.51
CA PRO A 46 8.29 5.37 -1.13
C PRO A 46 7.94 6.51 -0.15
N VAL A 47 7.22 6.18 0.91
CA VAL A 47 6.86 7.14 1.97
C VAL A 47 7.66 6.81 3.21
N HIS A 48 8.53 7.75 3.62
CA HIS A 48 9.44 7.53 4.73
C HIS A 48 9.77 8.85 5.47
N PRO A 49 9.63 8.91 6.81
CA PRO A 49 9.70 10.18 7.56
C PRO A 49 11.10 10.81 7.68
N LYS A 50 12.16 10.12 7.25
CA LYS A 50 13.57 10.54 7.49
C LYS A 50 14.46 10.39 6.27
N GLU A 51 14.55 9.17 5.74
CA GLU A 51 15.28 8.90 4.51
C GLU A 51 14.67 9.67 3.34
N LYS A 52 15.53 10.32 2.54
CA LYS A 52 15.15 11.13 1.36
C LYS A 52 15.10 10.32 0.06
N GLU A 53 15.69 9.14 0.08
CA GLU A 53 15.79 8.23 -1.06
C GLU A 53 15.80 6.79 -0.56
N LEU A 54 15.07 5.91 -1.25
CA LEU A 54 15.08 4.46 -1.03
C LEU A 54 15.09 3.74 -2.38
N GLU A 55 16.02 2.80 -2.56
CA GLU A 55 16.18 2.03 -3.80
C GLU A 55 16.27 2.93 -5.05
N GLY A 56 16.93 4.08 -4.94
CA GLY A 56 17.09 5.04 -6.04
C GLY A 56 15.85 5.89 -6.35
N ILE A 57 14.80 5.84 -5.52
CA ILE A 57 13.59 6.66 -5.67
C ILE A 57 13.50 7.67 -4.54
N GLN A 58 13.21 8.92 -4.90
CA GLN A 58 12.93 10.00 -3.95
C GLN A 58 11.73 9.65 -3.06
N THR A 59 11.87 9.88 -1.77
CA THR A 59 10.79 9.66 -0.81
C THR A 59 9.98 10.93 -0.58
N VAL A 60 8.74 10.76 -0.12
CA VAL A 60 7.98 11.80 0.58
C VAL A 60 7.88 11.46 2.06
N SER A 61 7.68 12.46 2.92
CA SER A 61 7.75 12.25 4.38
C SER A 61 6.47 11.61 4.94
N ALA A 62 5.33 11.87 4.29
CA ALA A 62 4.01 11.38 4.66
C ALA A 62 3.11 11.20 3.42
N ILE A 63 2.04 10.43 3.55
CA ILE A 63 1.09 10.22 2.44
C ILE A 63 0.35 11.51 2.04
N THR A 64 0.31 12.51 2.92
CA THR A 64 -0.23 13.85 2.64
C THR A 64 0.62 14.65 1.66
N GLU A 65 1.86 14.24 1.42
CA GLU A 65 2.78 14.88 0.46
C GLU A 65 2.79 14.16 -0.90
N LEU A 66 1.97 13.12 -1.09
CA LEU A 66 1.82 12.50 -2.40
C LEU A 66 1.24 13.52 -3.39
N PRO A 67 1.72 13.56 -4.65
CA PRO A 67 1.29 14.55 -5.63
C PRO A 67 -0.17 14.38 -6.06
N SER A 68 -0.63 13.13 -6.20
CA SER A 68 -1.98 12.79 -6.67
C SER A 68 -2.62 11.70 -5.79
N PRO A 69 -2.93 11.98 -4.51
CA PRO A 69 -3.35 10.93 -3.56
C PRO A 69 -4.67 10.24 -3.96
N LYS A 70 -5.57 10.94 -4.67
CA LYS A 70 -6.82 10.36 -5.21
C LYS A 70 -6.61 9.35 -6.34
N GLU A 71 -5.41 9.33 -6.91
CA GLU A 71 -4.99 8.47 -8.00
C GLU A 71 -3.88 7.49 -7.54
N THR A 72 -3.56 7.47 -6.24
CA THR A 72 -2.45 6.68 -5.69
C THR A 72 -2.94 5.57 -4.78
N SER A 73 -2.76 4.31 -5.18
CA SER A 73 -2.98 3.16 -4.28
C SER A 73 -1.81 2.97 -3.31
N VAL A 74 -2.09 2.64 -2.04
CA VAL A 74 -1.06 2.64 -0.98
C VAL A 74 -0.85 1.25 -0.37
N SER A 75 0.36 0.70 -0.51
CA SER A 75 0.80 -0.49 0.23
C SER A 75 1.32 -0.11 1.61
N ILE A 76 0.82 -0.76 2.67
CA ILE A 76 1.18 -0.48 4.06
C ILE A 76 1.84 -1.70 4.69
N ILE A 77 3.10 -1.52 5.12
CA ILE A 77 3.95 -2.55 5.74
C ILE A 77 4.52 -2.03 7.07
N THR A 78 3.67 -1.37 7.84
CA THR A 78 4.03 -0.78 9.14
C THR A 78 3.35 -1.52 10.29
N PRO A 79 3.88 -1.45 11.53
CA PRO A 79 3.17 -1.99 12.69
C PRO A 79 1.76 -1.38 12.84
N PRO A 80 0.78 -2.12 13.41
CA PRO A 80 -0.62 -1.70 13.47
C PRO A 80 -0.87 -0.29 14.03
N LYS A 81 -0.12 0.10 15.08
CA LYS A 81 -0.19 1.45 15.66
C LYS A 81 0.06 2.57 14.63
N ILE A 82 0.99 2.35 13.71
CA ILE A 82 1.31 3.31 12.65
C ILE A 82 0.30 3.20 11.50
N THR A 83 -0.10 1.97 11.16
CA THR A 83 -1.13 1.71 10.15
C THR A 83 -2.43 2.46 10.43
N LEU A 84 -2.86 2.51 11.69
CA LEU A 84 -4.08 3.24 12.08
C LEU A 84 -4.02 4.72 11.68
N GLY A 85 -2.93 5.41 12.00
CA GLY A 85 -2.75 6.82 11.63
C GLY A 85 -2.65 7.05 10.11
N ILE A 86 -2.11 6.07 9.38
CA ILE A 86 -2.08 6.11 7.91
C ILE A 86 -3.50 5.97 7.34
N LEU A 87 -4.33 5.08 7.90
CA LEU A 87 -5.72 4.91 7.48
C LEU A 87 -6.55 6.19 7.68
N GLU A 88 -6.35 6.88 8.80
CA GLU A 88 -7.00 8.17 9.07
C GLU A 88 -6.63 9.22 8.01
N GLN A 89 -5.34 9.35 7.70
CA GLN A 89 -4.86 10.28 6.66
C GLN A 89 -5.37 9.88 5.27
N ALA A 90 -5.30 8.60 4.92
CA ALA A 90 -5.72 8.09 3.62
C ALA A 90 -7.22 8.31 3.37
N LYS A 91 -8.05 8.15 4.42
CA LYS A 91 -9.47 8.49 4.37
C LYS A 91 -9.70 9.96 4.03
N ASN A 92 -8.98 10.88 4.70
CA ASN A 92 -9.11 12.32 4.46
C ASN A 92 -8.62 12.72 3.06
N LEU A 93 -7.59 12.06 2.56
CA LEU A 93 -7.02 12.31 1.23
C LEU A 93 -7.83 11.65 0.09
N SER A 94 -8.86 10.86 0.42
CA SER A 94 -9.64 10.08 -0.55
C SER A 94 -8.78 9.15 -1.39
N VAL A 95 -7.81 8.48 -0.76
CA VAL A 95 -7.01 7.42 -1.38
C VAL A 95 -7.96 6.32 -1.90
N PRO A 96 -7.81 5.89 -3.17
CA PRO A 96 -8.76 4.99 -3.83
C PRO A 96 -8.71 3.57 -3.28
N ALA A 97 -7.52 3.06 -2.94
CA ALA A 97 -7.36 1.73 -2.38
C ALA A 97 -6.09 1.63 -1.51
N LEU A 98 -6.18 0.80 -0.47
CA LEU A 98 -5.12 0.53 0.49
C LEU A 98 -4.91 -0.98 0.62
N TRP A 99 -3.67 -1.41 0.75
CA TRP A 99 -3.35 -2.82 0.98
C TRP A 99 -2.45 -2.99 2.19
N LEU A 100 -3.03 -3.51 3.27
CA LEU A 100 -2.32 -3.86 4.49
C LEU A 100 -1.70 -5.23 4.25
N GLN A 101 -0.37 -5.25 4.21
CA GLN A 101 0.36 -6.51 4.08
C GLN A 101 0.30 -7.27 5.40
N PRO A 102 0.44 -8.61 5.38
CA PRO A 102 0.32 -9.42 6.58
C PRO A 102 1.13 -8.89 7.75
N GLY A 103 0.44 -8.63 8.87
CA GLY A 103 1.02 -8.09 10.10
C GLY A 103 0.96 -6.57 10.22
N ALA A 104 0.36 -5.87 9.25
CA ALA A 104 0.10 -4.44 9.34
C ALA A 104 -1.22 -4.11 10.06
N GLU A 105 -2.06 -5.11 10.30
CA GLU A 105 -3.33 -5.02 11.01
C GLU A 105 -3.33 -5.74 12.37
N ASP A 106 -4.17 -5.24 13.26
CA ASP A 106 -4.65 -5.92 14.48
C ASP A 106 -6.17 -5.70 14.62
N GLU A 107 -6.75 -6.13 15.74
CA GLU A 107 -8.19 -5.96 15.98
C GLU A 107 -8.64 -4.50 15.96
N ILE A 108 -7.79 -3.57 16.41
CA ILE A 108 -8.09 -2.12 16.44
C ILE A 108 -8.14 -1.58 15.02
N VAL A 109 -7.15 -1.93 14.18
CA VAL A 109 -7.11 -1.56 12.77
C VAL A 109 -8.33 -2.10 12.02
N ILE A 110 -8.67 -3.38 12.22
CA ILE A 110 -9.82 -4.01 11.58
C ILE A 110 -11.13 -3.34 12.02
N LYS A 111 -11.28 -3.04 13.31
CA LYS A 111 -12.44 -2.32 13.83
C LYS A 111 -12.57 -0.95 13.19
N TYR A 112 -11.46 -0.19 13.11
CA TYR A 112 -11.44 1.11 12.47
C TYR A 112 -11.90 1.05 11.01
N ILE A 113 -11.37 0.09 10.23
CA ILE A 113 -11.75 -0.11 8.82
C ILE A 113 -13.27 -0.31 8.66
N LYS A 114 -13.88 -1.11 9.55
CA LYS A 114 -15.32 -1.40 9.52
C LYS A 114 -16.15 -0.19 9.93
N GLU A 115 -15.82 0.45 11.05
CA GLU A 115 -16.59 1.58 11.59
C GLU A 115 -16.49 2.85 10.73
N ASN A 116 -15.46 2.95 9.89
CA ASN A 116 -15.21 4.14 9.07
C ASN A 116 -15.59 3.99 7.59
N GLY A 117 -16.25 2.90 7.20
CA GLY A 117 -16.70 2.68 5.82
C GLY A 117 -15.53 2.54 4.82
N LEU A 118 -14.48 1.83 5.25
CA LEU A 118 -13.28 1.59 4.44
C LEU A 118 -13.17 0.15 3.93
N SER A 119 -14.15 -0.71 4.26
CA SER A 119 -14.09 -2.15 3.94
C SER A 119 -14.13 -2.47 2.44
N ASP A 120 -14.61 -1.53 1.61
CA ASP A 120 -14.66 -1.61 0.16
C ASP A 120 -13.37 -1.17 -0.53
N ARG A 121 -12.45 -0.53 0.21
CA ARG A 121 -11.21 0.04 -0.33
C ARG A 121 -9.94 -0.39 0.40
N VAL A 122 -10.05 -1.13 1.51
CA VAL A 122 -8.90 -1.68 2.23
C VAL A 122 -8.81 -3.19 2.06
N ILE A 123 -7.69 -3.69 1.54
CA ILE A 123 -7.32 -5.10 1.48
C ILE A 123 -6.58 -5.44 2.78
N TYR A 124 -7.08 -6.42 3.53
CA TYR A 124 -6.52 -6.90 4.80
C TYR A 124 -6.93 -8.35 5.04
N GLY A 125 -6.36 -9.00 6.07
CA GLY A 125 -6.76 -10.35 6.47
C GLY A 125 -6.01 -11.47 5.75
N GLY A 126 -4.78 -11.23 5.32
CA GLY A 126 -3.88 -12.27 4.78
C GLY A 126 -3.36 -12.10 3.36
N PRO A 127 -4.07 -11.46 2.40
CA PRO A 127 -3.55 -11.31 1.04
C PRO A 127 -2.21 -10.58 0.98
N CYS A 128 -1.30 -11.04 0.12
CA CYS A 128 0.06 -10.52 0.03
C CYS A 128 0.41 -10.12 -1.41
N LEU A 129 0.89 -8.89 -1.59
CA LEU A 129 1.24 -8.37 -2.92
C LEU A 129 2.35 -9.19 -3.58
N LEU A 130 3.34 -9.65 -2.80
CA LEU A 130 4.44 -10.46 -3.33
C LEU A 130 3.99 -11.86 -3.80
N VAL A 131 2.82 -12.33 -3.37
CA VAL A 131 2.28 -13.65 -3.72
C VAL A 131 1.27 -13.53 -4.86
N GLU A 132 0.35 -12.57 -4.76
CA GLU A 132 -0.80 -12.46 -5.64
C GLU A 132 -0.68 -11.35 -6.69
N GLY A 133 0.22 -10.38 -6.49
CA GLY A 133 0.29 -9.16 -7.29
C GLY A 133 0.48 -9.42 -8.78
N ASP A 134 1.27 -10.43 -9.15
CA ASP A 134 1.50 -10.80 -10.56
C ASP A 134 0.25 -11.36 -11.24
N ASP A 135 -0.49 -12.20 -10.55
CA ASP A 135 -1.74 -12.76 -11.07
C ASP A 135 -2.81 -11.68 -11.23
N ILE A 136 -2.89 -10.76 -10.25
CA ILE A 136 -3.81 -9.64 -10.32
C ILE A 136 -3.43 -8.70 -11.48
N ALA A 137 -2.15 -8.31 -11.59
CA ALA A 137 -1.68 -7.43 -12.67
C ALA A 137 -1.94 -8.03 -14.05
N ARG A 138 -1.69 -9.33 -14.24
CA ARG A 138 -2.01 -10.03 -15.49
C ARG A 138 -3.50 -10.05 -15.82
N SER A 139 -4.37 -10.04 -14.80
CA SER A 139 -5.82 -10.04 -14.99
C SER A 139 -6.41 -8.69 -15.46
N LEU A 140 -5.59 -7.63 -15.50
CA LEU A 140 -5.97 -6.30 -15.96
C LEU A 140 -5.59 -6.02 -17.43
N LEU A 141 -4.88 -6.94 -18.07
CA LEU A 141 -4.52 -6.91 -19.49
C LEU A 141 -5.64 -7.55 -20.34
#